data_AF-A0A7U2MPB4-F1
#
_entry.id   AF-A0A7U2MPB4-F1
#
_cell.length_a   1.000
_cell.length_b   1.000
_cell.length_c   1.000
_cell.angle_alpha   90.00
_cell.angle_beta   90.00
_cell.angle_gamma   90.00
#
_symmetry.space_group_name_H-M   'P 1'
#
loop_
_entity.id
_entity.type
_entity.pdbx_description
1 polymer ?
#
loop_
_entity_poly.entity_id
_entity_poly.type
_entity_poly.pdbx_seq_one_letter_code
_entity_poly.pdbx_strand_id
1 'polypeptide(L)'
;MVHKTYIGRYILILRSALSVWTKGNWQDASRLPIGFAAHYDLVRIAAKRRGREVLEFKVQDGWGPLCQFLEKEKEKPDHPFPHVNEGDFITKFHYIIFWMRLAGVLKPCLTWVVLPVAAATATWWWWYRF
;
A
#
# COMPACT_ATOMS: atom_id res chain seq x y z
N MET A 1 6.82 -11.45 8.78
CA MET A 1 5.38 -11.55 9.16
C MET A 1 4.82 -10.14 9.27
N VAL A 2 3.72 -9.80 8.57
CA VAL A 2 3.14 -8.45 8.62
C VAL A 2 2.46 -8.21 9.96
N HIS A 3 2.80 -7.12 10.63
CA HIS A 3 2.28 -6.82 11.97
C HIS A 3 0.76 -6.53 11.92
N LYS A 4 -0.03 -7.06 12.85
CA LYS A 4 -1.51 -6.90 12.87
C LYS A 4 -1.94 -5.42 12.84
N THR A 5 -1.21 -4.55 13.51
CA THR A 5 -1.44 -3.08 13.51
C THR A 5 -1.36 -2.47 12.11
N TYR A 6 -0.50 -3.01 11.24
CA TYR A 6 -0.33 -2.54 9.86
C TYR A 6 -1.58 -2.83 9.02
N ILE A 7 -2.13 -4.05 9.14
CA ILE A 7 -3.40 -4.44 8.49
C ILE A 7 -4.54 -3.51 8.92
N GLY A 8 -4.57 -3.16 10.22
CA GLY A 8 -5.51 -2.23 10.86
C GLY A 8 -5.53 -0.82 10.25
N ARG A 9 -4.37 -0.30 9.85
CA ARG A 9 -4.21 1.07 9.34
C ARG A 9 -3.94 1.17 7.84
N TYR A 10 -3.90 0.03 7.14
CA TYR A 10 -3.50 -0.02 5.73
C TYR A 10 -4.26 0.96 4.83
N ILE A 11 -5.60 0.98 4.91
CA ILE A 11 -6.44 1.89 4.13
C ILE A 11 -6.18 3.36 4.49
N LEU A 12 -5.93 3.67 5.76
CA LEU A 12 -5.61 5.03 6.19
C LEU A 12 -4.25 5.49 5.65
N ILE A 13 -3.25 4.62 5.65
CA ILE A 13 -1.92 4.89 5.10
C ILE A 13 -2.03 5.15 3.59
N LEU A 14 -2.74 4.27 2.85
CA LEU A 14 -2.96 4.45 1.42
C LEU A 14 -3.70 5.74 1.10
N ARG A 15 -4.77 6.05 1.83
CA ARG A 15 -5.52 7.30 1.68
C ARG A 15 -4.65 8.52 1.96
N SER A 16 -3.82 8.48 3.00
CA SER A 16 -2.91 9.58 3.34
C SER A 16 -1.93 9.85 2.19
N ALA A 17 -1.26 8.80 1.71
CA ALA A 17 -0.35 8.92 0.57
C ALA A 17 -1.07 9.46 -0.66
N LEU A 18 -2.16 8.82 -1.10
CA LEU A 18 -2.92 9.23 -2.28
C LEU A 18 -3.45 10.67 -2.16
N SER A 19 -3.84 11.11 -0.97
CA SER A 19 -4.28 12.49 -0.74
C SER A 19 -3.15 13.49 -1.01
N VAL A 20 -1.91 13.19 -0.65
CA VAL A 20 -0.76 14.05 -0.97
C VAL A 20 -0.58 14.15 -2.49
N TRP A 21 -0.57 13.02 -3.19
CA TRP A 21 -0.36 12.99 -4.64
C TRP A 21 -1.50 13.62 -5.45
N THR A 22 -2.71 13.65 -4.90
CA THR A 22 -3.92 14.12 -5.61
C THR A 22 -4.47 15.46 -5.08
N LYS A 23 -3.73 16.13 -4.19
CA LYS A 23 -4.15 17.36 -3.51
C LYS A 23 -5.49 17.21 -2.79
N GLY A 24 -5.63 16.15 -2.01
CA GLY A 24 -6.78 15.82 -1.17
C GLY A 24 -7.86 14.98 -1.86
N ASN A 25 -7.84 14.86 -3.20
CA ASN A 25 -8.83 14.08 -3.94
C ASN A 25 -8.34 12.66 -4.24
N TRP A 26 -8.15 11.85 -3.20
CA TRP A 26 -7.50 10.53 -3.30
C TRP A 26 -8.22 9.51 -4.20
N GLN A 27 -9.47 9.77 -4.61
CA GLN A 27 -10.23 8.94 -5.55
C GLN A 27 -10.05 9.34 -7.01
N ASP A 28 -9.50 10.53 -7.27
CA ASP A 28 -9.28 11.05 -8.62
C ASP A 28 -7.91 10.61 -9.15
N ALA A 29 -7.88 9.43 -9.77
CA ALA A 29 -6.67 8.85 -10.34
C ALA A 29 -6.05 9.70 -11.46
N SER A 30 -6.85 10.54 -12.13
CA SER A 30 -6.35 11.40 -13.23
C SER A 30 -5.31 12.43 -12.75
N ARG A 31 -5.28 12.73 -11.45
CA ARG A 31 -4.31 13.64 -10.84
C ARG A 31 -2.98 13.02 -10.51
N LEU A 32 -2.87 11.69 -10.48
CA LEU A 32 -1.65 10.99 -10.07
C LEU A 32 -0.43 11.36 -10.95
N PRO A 33 -0.52 11.42 -12.29
CA PRO A 33 0.62 11.82 -13.13
C PRO A 33 1.06 13.27 -12.84
N ILE A 34 0.11 14.17 -12.57
CA ILE A 34 0.39 15.57 -12.26
C ILE A 34 1.12 15.68 -10.92
N GLY A 35 0.61 15.00 -9.89
CA GLY A 35 1.26 14.95 -8.57
C GLY A 35 2.65 14.31 -8.64
N PHE A 36 2.79 13.26 -9.46
CA PHE A 36 4.07 12.60 -9.70
C PHE A 36 5.12 13.57 -10.27
N ALA A 37 4.79 14.26 -11.37
CA ALA A 37 5.68 15.25 -11.97
C ALA A 37 6.02 16.40 -11.00
N ALA A 38 5.01 16.93 -10.30
CA ALA A 38 5.20 18.00 -9.33
C ALA A 38 6.15 17.60 -8.18
N HIS A 39 6.13 16.32 -7.75
CA HIS A 39 7.05 15.84 -6.72
C HIS A 39 8.51 15.85 -7.20
N TYR A 40 8.79 15.45 -8.44
CA TYR A 40 10.13 15.52 -9.01
C TYR A 40 10.66 16.96 -9.03
N ASP A 41 9.82 17.92 -9.42
CA ASP A 41 10.20 19.34 -9.39
C ASP A 41 10.51 19.83 -7.98
N LEU A 42 9.72 19.41 -6.98
CA LEU A 42 10.00 19.73 -5.58
C LEU A 42 11.35 19.19 -5.11
N VAL A 43 11.69 17.94 -5.49
CA VAL A 43 13.00 17.34 -5.16
C VAL A 43 14.14 18.13 -5.80
N ARG A 44 14.03 18.49 -7.09
CA ARG A 44 15.02 19.32 -7.80
C ARG A 44 15.23 20.67 -7.12
N ILE A 45 14.13 21.36 -6.79
CA ILE A 45 14.17 22.65 -6.11
C ILE A 45 14.83 22.52 -4.73
N ALA A 46 14.46 21.49 -3.97
CA ALA A 46 15.00 21.25 -2.64
C ALA A 46 16.51 20.94 -2.67
N ALA A 47 16.97 20.13 -3.63
CA ALA A 47 18.38 19.82 -3.82
C ALA A 47 19.19 21.06 -4.23
N LYS A 48 18.69 21.83 -5.21
CA LYS A 48 19.32 23.09 -5.63
C LYS A 48 19.48 24.08 -4.48
N ARG A 49 18.45 24.26 -3.65
CA ARG A 49 18.51 25.11 -2.45
C ARG A 49 19.57 24.67 -1.44
N ARG A 50 19.93 23.38 -1.43
CA ARG A 50 20.94 22.81 -0.56
C ARG A 50 22.31 22.69 -1.24
N GLY A 51 22.47 23.19 -2.46
CA GLY A 51 23.70 23.02 -3.24
C GLY A 51 24.04 21.56 -3.53
N ARG A 52 23.02 20.69 -3.67
CA ARG A 52 23.18 19.27 -3.96
C ARG A 52 22.82 18.98 -5.41
N GLU A 53 23.59 18.10 -6.04
CA GLU A 53 23.25 17.53 -7.34
C GLU A 53 22.15 16.46 -7.20
N VAL A 54 21.44 16.19 -8.29
CA VAL A 54 20.39 15.18 -8.37
C VAL A 54 20.67 14.27 -9.55
N LEU A 55 20.71 12.96 -9.29
CA LEU A 55 20.70 11.95 -10.34
C LEU A 55 19.25 11.64 -10.73
N GLU A 56 18.89 11.92 -11.98
CA GLU A 56 17.63 11.43 -12.58
C GLU A 56 17.78 9.95 -12.93
N PHE A 57 17.46 9.09 -11.95
CA PHE A 57 17.68 7.65 -12.04
C PHE A 57 16.40 6.91 -12.41
N LYS A 58 16.47 6.06 -13.44
CA LYS A 58 15.46 5.03 -13.71
C LYS A 58 15.97 3.68 -13.24
N VAL A 59 15.11 2.86 -12.65
CA VAL A 59 15.51 1.54 -12.09
C VAL A 59 16.19 0.65 -13.14
N GLN A 60 15.81 0.80 -14.41
CA GLN A 60 16.40 0.06 -15.55
C GLN A 60 17.85 0.46 -15.85
N ASP A 61 18.30 1.64 -15.39
CA ASP A 61 19.67 2.12 -15.58
C ASP A 61 20.69 1.29 -14.78
N GLY A 62 20.23 0.58 -13.75
CA GLY A 62 21.02 -0.36 -12.97
C GLY A 62 22.17 0.29 -12.20
N TRP A 63 23.27 -0.44 -12.02
CA TRP A 63 24.39 0.03 -11.19
C TRP A 63 25.16 1.21 -11.79
N GLY A 64 25.23 1.34 -13.11
CA GLY A 64 26.20 2.23 -13.79
C GLY A 64 26.09 3.69 -13.35
N PRO A 65 25.00 4.39 -13.70
CA PRO A 65 24.83 5.80 -13.35
C PRO A 65 24.79 6.05 -11.84
N LEU A 66 24.27 5.09 -11.06
CA LEU A 66 24.22 5.21 -9.60
C LEU A 66 25.61 5.15 -8.97
N CYS A 67 26.43 4.16 -9.34
CA CYS A 67 27.80 4.05 -8.84
C CYS A 67 28.64 5.25 -9.27
N GLN A 68 28.45 5.75 -10.49
CA GLN A 68 29.16 6.95 -10.97
C GLN A 68 28.80 8.19 -10.16
N PHE A 69 27.50 8.44 -9.95
CA PHE A 69 27.04 9.59 -9.17
C PHE A 69 27.52 9.57 -7.71
N LEU A 70 27.79 8.36 -7.17
CA LEU A 70 28.29 8.18 -5.82
C LEU A 70 29.82 8.12 -5.73
N GLU A 71 30.56 8.23 -6.85
CA GLU A 71 32.01 8.06 -6.92
C GLU A 71 32.47 6.66 -6.44
N LYS A 72 31.67 5.64 -6.76
CA LYS A 72 31.79 4.24 -6.31
C LYS A 72 31.90 3.25 -7.47
N GLU A 73 32.41 3.68 -8.61
CA GLU A 73 32.54 2.85 -9.81
C GLU A 73 33.44 1.63 -9.59
N LYS A 74 34.49 1.77 -8.76
CA LYS A 74 35.39 0.67 -8.40
C LYS A 74 34.75 -0.35 -7.44
N GLU A 75 33.66 0.02 -6.78
CA GLU A 75 32.90 -0.81 -5.84
C GLU A 75 31.59 -1.33 -6.46
N LYS A 76 31.46 -1.22 -7.79
CA LYS A 76 30.29 -1.72 -8.51
C LYS A 76 30.12 -3.24 -8.24
N PRO A 77 28.94 -3.70 -7.78
CA PRO A 77 28.71 -5.12 -7.56
C PRO A 77 28.78 -5.96 -8.85
N ASP A 78 29.31 -7.17 -8.73
CA ASP A 78 29.39 -8.14 -9.84
C ASP A 78 28.06 -8.86 -10.12
N HIS A 79 27.05 -8.65 -9.29
CA HIS A 79 25.72 -9.23 -9.48
C HIS A 79 24.76 -8.23 -10.17
N PRO A 80 23.67 -8.72 -10.81
CA PRO A 80 22.67 -7.85 -11.42
C PRO A 80 22.08 -6.84 -10.44
N PHE A 81 21.61 -5.71 -10.96
CA PHE A 81 20.87 -4.75 -10.15
C PHE A 81 19.61 -5.42 -9.58
N PRO A 82 19.29 -5.24 -8.28
CA PRO A 82 18.20 -5.97 -7.64
C PRO A 82 16.86 -5.72 -8.34
N HIS A 83 16.17 -6.80 -8.69
CA HIS A 83 14.79 -6.75 -9.18
C HIS A 83 13.87 -7.42 -8.16
N VAL A 84 13.33 -6.60 -7.25
CA VAL A 84 12.49 -7.05 -6.15
C VAL A 84 11.28 -6.11 -6.02
N ASN A 85 10.27 -6.55 -5.26
CA ASN A 85 9.04 -5.77 -5.01
C ASN A 85 8.25 -5.43 -6.29
N GLU A 86 8.05 -6.44 -7.14
CA GLU A 86 7.19 -6.30 -8.31
C GLU A 86 5.72 -6.03 -7.95
N GLY A 87 4.99 -5.40 -8.87
CA GLY A 87 3.60 -4.96 -8.67
C GLY A 87 2.65 -6.08 -8.23
N ASP A 88 2.89 -7.30 -8.70
CA ASP A 88 2.11 -8.49 -8.34
C ASP A 88 2.11 -8.78 -6.84
N PHE A 89 3.20 -8.47 -6.15
CA PHE A 89 3.29 -8.61 -4.70
C PHE A 89 2.25 -7.74 -4.00
N ILE A 90 2.12 -6.50 -4.44
CA ILE A 90 1.18 -5.53 -3.86
C ILE A 90 -0.26 -5.94 -4.17
N THR A 91 -0.56 -6.41 -5.38
CA THR A 91 -1.91 -6.91 -5.74
C THR A 91 -2.32 -8.09 -4.85
N LYS A 92 -1.45 -9.09 -4.69
CA LYS A 92 -1.68 -10.23 -3.79
C LYS A 92 -1.86 -9.80 -2.34
N PHE A 93 -1.06 -8.82 -1.91
CA PHE A 93 -1.14 -8.28 -0.56
C PHE A 93 -2.47 -7.59 -0.26
N HIS A 94 -3.00 -6.80 -1.20
CA HIS A 94 -4.33 -6.17 -1.09
C HIS A 94 -5.44 -7.23 -0.95
N TYR A 95 -5.37 -8.29 -1.77
CA TYR A 95 -6.31 -9.40 -1.70
C TYR A 95 -6.31 -10.08 -0.32
N ILE A 96 -5.12 -10.37 0.22
CA ILE A 96 -4.97 -10.98 1.55
C ILE A 96 -5.56 -10.07 2.63
N ILE A 97 -5.26 -8.77 2.60
CA ILE A 97 -5.83 -7.80 3.56
C ILE A 97 -7.35 -7.76 3.47
N PHE A 98 -7.90 -7.71 2.26
CA PHE A 98 -9.34 -7.69 2.04
C PHE A 98 -10.01 -8.91 2.71
N TRP A 99 -9.53 -10.12 2.44
CA TRP A 99 -10.12 -11.34 3.01
C TRP A 99 -9.96 -11.45 4.52
N MET A 100 -8.81 -11.03 5.07
CA MET A 100 -8.64 -10.97 6.53
C MET A 100 -9.64 -10.00 7.18
N ARG A 101 -9.90 -8.85 6.55
CA ARG A 101 -10.90 -7.89 7.03
C ARG A 101 -12.31 -8.44 6.93
N LEU A 102 -12.64 -9.07 5.80
CA LEU A 102 -13.95 -9.67 5.59
C LEU A 102 -14.21 -10.78 6.61
N ALA A 103 -13.27 -11.70 6.80
CA ALA A 103 -13.38 -12.76 7.81
C ALA A 103 -13.48 -12.20 9.24
N GLY A 104 -12.74 -11.12 9.54
CA GLY A 104 -12.80 -10.41 10.82
C GLY A 104 -14.16 -9.77 11.13
N VAL A 105 -14.97 -9.46 10.11
CA VAL A 105 -16.34 -8.93 10.27
C VAL A 105 -17.39 -10.04 10.22
N LEU A 106 -17.29 -10.96 9.26
CA LEU A 106 -18.27 -12.03 9.08
C LEU A 106 -18.31 -13.00 10.27
N LYS A 107 -17.15 -13.35 10.82
CA LYS A 107 -17.07 -14.27 11.97
C LYS A 107 -17.85 -13.77 13.19
N PRO A 108 -17.62 -12.55 13.72
CA PRO A 108 -18.40 -12.05 14.84
C PRO A 108 -19.87 -11.82 14.51
N CYS A 109 -20.22 -11.35 13.30
CA CYS A 109 -21.62 -11.23 12.89
C CYS A 109 -22.33 -12.60 12.93
N LEU A 110 -21.71 -13.64 12.40
CA LEU A 110 -22.24 -14.99 12.44
C LEU A 110 -22.42 -15.48 13.89
N THR A 111 -21.39 -15.32 14.74
CA THR A 111 -21.42 -15.85 16.12
C THR A 111 -22.33 -15.07 17.06
N TRP A 112 -22.38 -13.75 16.94
CA TRP A 112 -23.06 -12.87 17.91
C TRP A 112 -24.42 -12.35 17.44
N VAL A 113 -24.74 -12.46 16.15
CA VAL A 113 -26.04 -11.99 15.61
C VAL A 113 -26.81 -13.16 15.02
N VAL A 114 -26.24 -13.83 14.02
CA VAL A 114 -26.99 -14.84 13.25
C VAL A 114 -27.34 -16.05 14.10
N LEU A 115 -26.37 -16.64 14.80
CA LEU A 115 -26.63 -17.83 15.64
C LEU A 115 -27.64 -17.56 16.78
N PRO A 116 -27.54 -16.45 17.55
CA PRO A 116 -28.53 -16.14 18.58
C PRO A 116 -29.93 -15.86 18.02
N VAL A 117 -30.03 -15.12 16.91
CA VAL A 117 -31.34 -14.84 16.28
C VAL A 117 -31.95 -16.13 15.76
N ALA A 118 -31.18 -16.99 15.09
CA ALA A 118 -31.65 -18.30 14.64
C ALA A 118 -32.15 -19.16 15.81
N ALA A 119 -31.39 -19.22 16.91
CA ALA A 119 -31.80 -19.94 18.11
C ALA A 119 -33.10 -19.40 18.70
N ALA A 120 -33.23 -18.07 18.84
CA ALA A 120 -34.45 -17.42 19.35
C ALA A 120 -35.67 -17.64 18.45
N THR A 121 -35.50 -17.60 17.12
CA THR A 121 -36.58 -17.88 16.18
C THR A 121 -37.00 -19.35 16.22
N ALA A 122 -36.06 -20.28 16.37
CA ALA A 122 -36.34 -21.70 16.48
C ALA A 122 -37.07 -22.04 17.80
N THR A 123 -36.64 -21.46 18.92
CA THR A 123 -37.33 -21.65 20.22
C THR A 123 -38.73 -21.06 20.21
N TRP A 124 -38.90 -19.85 19.65
CA TRP A 124 -40.22 -19.24 19.47
C TRP A 124 -41.14 -20.11 18.63
N TRP A 125 -40.67 -20.56 17.45
CA TRP A 125 -41.47 -21.41 16.57
C TRP A 125 -41.87 -22.73 17.23
N TRP A 126 -40.96 -23.35 17.99
CA TRP A 126 -41.25 -24.59 18.72
C TRP A 126 -42.32 -24.39 19.80
N TRP A 127 -42.23 -23.30 20.57
CA TRP A 127 -43.18 -22.97 21.64
C TRP A 127 -44.61 -22.69 21.16
N TYR A 128 -44.78 -22.18 19.94
CA TYR A 128 -46.11 -21.84 19.40
C TYR A 128 -46.72 -22.94 18.52
N ARG A 129 -45.96 -24.00 18.21
CA ARG A 129 -46.40 -25.09 17.35
C ARG A 129 -46.78 -26.35 18.12
N PHE A 130 -46.40 -26.44 19.39
CA PHE A 130 -46.75 -27.49 20.35
C PHE A 130 -47.29 -26.85 21.64
#